data_AF-B1FZV8-F1
#
_entry.id   AF-B1FZV8-F1
#
_cell.length_a   1.000
_cell.length_b   1.000
_cell.length_c   1.000
_cell.angle_alpha   90.00
_cell.angle_beta   90.00
_cell.angle_gamma   90.00
#
_symmetry.space_group_name_H-M   'P 1'
#
loop_
_entity.id
_entity.type
_entity.pdbx_description
1 polymer ?
#
loop_
_entity_poly.entity_id
_entity_poly.type
_entity_poly.pdbx_seq_one_letter_code
_entity_poly.pdbx_strand_id
1 'polypeptide(L)'
;MVGQPAASNAVAVLSEVGVDMREHRARQLTWQLASRADLILTMTARQKQTIESLFPVMCGRIFPVRGFDHMDIDDPMGLSLSAFRQCRESLTVGIDYWVERLGKFNVRSADRHRDDAAHVKGVAQ
;
A
#
# COMPACT_ATOMS: atom_id res chain seq x y z
N MET A 1 17.75 4.82 11.82
CA MET A 1 16.44 5.50 11.82
C MET A 1 15.30 4.70 12.48
N VAL A 2 15.47 3.42 12.86
CA VAL A 2 14.42 2.66 13.57
C VAL A 2 13.97 3.39 14.84
N GLY A 3 12.66 3.48 15.07
CA GLY A 3 12.04 4.13 16.21
C GLY A 3 11.91 5.65 16.09
N GLN A 4 12.40 6.29 15.03
CA GLN A 4 12.24 7.73 14.84
C GLN A 4 10.78 8.09 14.50
N PRO A 5 10.30 9.26 14.96
CA PRO A 5 9.00 9.78 14.55
C PRO A 5 9.00 10.16 13.06
N ALA A 6 7.82 10.37 12.50
CA ALA A 6 7.70 10.98 11.18
C ALA A 6 8.38 12.37 11.16
N ALA A 7 8.94 12.74 10.01
CA ALA A 7 9.51 14.08 9.82
C ALA A 7 8.45 15.16 10.09
N SER A 8 8.84 16.26 10.73
CA SER A 8 7.92 17.36 11.07
C SER A 8 7.18 17.91 9.84
N ASN A 9 7.87 18.04 8.72
CA ASN A 9 7.27 18.46 7.44
C ASN A 9 6.21 17.47 6.95
N ALA A 10 6.43 16.15 7.10
CA ALA A 10 5.45 15.14 6.73
C ALA A 10 4.19 15.25 7.61
N VAL A 11 4.36 15.42 8.93
CA VAL A 11 3.26 15.61 9.86
C VAL A 11 2.46 16.87 9.50
N ALA A 12 3.13 17.98 9.18
CA ALA A 12 2.50 19.23 8.81
C ALA A 12 1.63 19.09 7.54
N VAL A 13 2.18 18.57 6.43
CA VAL A 13 1.42 18.45 5.18
C VAL A 13 0.29 17.44 5.24
N LEU A 14 0.39 16.42 6.08
CA LEU A 14 -0.69 15.44 6.26
C LEU A 14 -1.79 15.95 7.19
N SER A 15 -1.45 16.79 8.16
CA SER A 15 -2.43 17.47 9.00
C SER A 15 -3.32 18.42 8.18
N GLU A 16 -2.80 19.03 7.11
CA GLU A 16 -3.58 19.86 6.16
C GLU A 16 -4.75 19.11 5.52
N VAL A 17 -4.66 17.77 5.40
CA VAL A 17 -5.70 16.91 4.83
C VAL A 17 -6.37 16.01 5.88
N GLY A 18 -6.21 16.33 7.17
CA GLY A 18 -6.86 15.63 8.27
C GLY A 18 -6.24 14.28 8.65
N VAL A 19 -5.01 13.99 8.23
CA VAL A 19 -4.29 12.74 8.58
C VAL A 19 -3.30 13.00 9.72
N ASP A 20 -3.50 12.34 10.85
CA ASP A 20 -2.58 12.39 12.00
C ASP A 20 -1.50 11.30 11.90
N MET A 21 -0.23 11.72 11.86
CA MET A 21 0.94 10.83 11.81
C MET A 21 1.88 10.96 13.02
N ARG A 22 1.47 11.64 14.10
CA ARG A 22 2.33 11.90 15.26
C ARG A 22 2.79 10.64 16.00
N GLU A 23 1.97 9.59 15.97
CA GLU A 23 2.29 8.29 16.58
C GLU A 23 3.13 7.38 15.67
N HIS A 24 3.36 7.76 14.41
CA HIS A 24 4.17 6.95 13.49
C HIS A 24 5.58 6.74 14.05
N ARG A 25 6.07 5.49 13.95
CA ARG A 25 7.44 5.13 14.28
C ARG A 25 8.05 4.31 13.16
N ALA A 26 9.22 4.74 12.69
CA ALA A 26 9.97 4.04 11.67
C ALA A 26 10.34 2.62 12.13
N ARG A 27 10.17 1.64 11.24
CA ARG A 27 10.50 0.23 11.50
C ARG A 27 11.35 -0.32 10.36
N GLN A 28 12.32 -1.15 10.70
CA GLN A 28 13.06 -1.90 9.69
C GLN A 28 12.15 -2.98 9.10
N LEU A 29 12.17 -3.14 7.77
CA LEU A 29 11.51 -4.27 7.14
C LEU A 29 12.22 -5.57 7.52
N THR A 30 11.48 -6.51 8.10
CA THR A 30 11.97 -7.85 8.45
C THR A 30 11.16 -8.91 7.71
N TRP A 31 11.71 -10.12 7.59
CA TRP A 31 10.98 -11.26 7.03
C TRP A 31 9.65 -11.52 7.76
N GLN A 32 9.63 -11.45 9.09
CA GLN A 32 8.42 -11.65 9.89
C GLN A 32 7.35 -10.60 9.60
N LEU A 33 7.75 -9.37 9.26
CA LEU A 33 6.81 -8.32 8.87
C LEU A 33 6.33 -8.52 7.43
N ALA A 34 7.26 -8.77 6.51
CA ALA A 34 6.96 -8.93 5.09
C ALA A 34 6.06 -10.16 4.82
N SER A 35 6.36 -11.31 5.42
CA SER A 35 5.64 -12.56 5.19
C SER A 35 4.16 -12.52 5.58
N ARG A 36 3.77 -11.62 6.48
CA ARG A 36 2.38 -11.41 6.93
C ARG A 36 1.56 -10.51 6.01
N ALA A 37 2.21 -9.84 5.04
CA ALA A 37 1.53 -8.94 4.13
C ALA A 37 1.05 -9.70 2.88
N ASP A 38 -0.23 -9.53 2.54
CA ASP A 38 -0.78 -9.96 1.26
C ASP A 38 -0.33 -9.05 0.11
N LEU A 39 -0.04 -7.78 0.44
CA LEU A 39 0.40 -6.74 -0.49
C LEU A 39 1.41 -5.83 0.19
N ILE A 40 2.53 -5.55 -0.50
CA ILE A 40 3.53 -4.57 -0.09
C ILE A 40 3.62 -3.50 -1.18
N LEU A 41 3.44 -2.24 -0.78
CA LEU A 41 3.54 -1.09 -1.67
C LEU A 41 4.82 -0.30 -1.40
N THR A 42 5.63 -0.09 -2.43
CA THR A 42 6.90 0.67 -2.36
C THR A 42 6.77 2.04 -3.02
N MET A 43 7.62 2.99 -2.62
CA MET A 43 7.65 4.31 -3.25
C MET A 43 8.33 4.25 -4.63
N THR A 44 9.30 3.33 -4.80
CA THR A 44 10.07 3.22 -6.04
C THR A 44 10.18 1.79 -6.57
N ALA A 45 10.44 1.65 -7.87
CA ALA A 45 10.77 0.39 -8.52
C ALA A 45 12.05 -0.23 -7.96
N ARG A 46 13.05 0.61 -7.64
CA ARG A 46 14.30 0.15 -7.01
C ARG A 46 14.04 -0.46 -5.62
N GLN A 47 13.20 0.16 -4.80
CA GLN A 47 12.83 -0.41 -3.50
C GLN A 47 12.18 -1.78 -3.67
N LYS A 48 11.27 -1.94 -4.64
CA LYS A 48 10.69 -3.24 -4.97
C LYS A 48 11.78 -4.28 -5.28
N GLN A 49 12.68 -3.97 -6.20
CA GLN A 49 13.76 -4.88 -6.60
C GLN A 49 14.65 -5.28 -5.42
N THR A 50 14.97 -4.34 -4.54
CA THR A 50 15.74 -4.62 -3.32
C THR A 50 15.00 -5.60 -2.41
N ILE A 51 13.69 -5.40 -2.18
CA ILE A 51 12.91 -6.30 -1.32
C ILE A 51 12.76 -7.68 -1.97
N GLU A 52 12.51 -7.75 -3.28
CA GLU A 52 12.43 -9.03 -4.02
C GLU A 52 13.75 -9.80 -3.97
N SER A 53 14.90 -9.11 -4.03
CA SER A 53 16.21 -9.73 -3.90
C SER A 53 16.47 -10.27 -2.48
N LEU A 54 15.98 -9.58 -1.44
CA LEU A 54 16.11 -10.03 -0.06
C LEU A 54 15.14 -11.17 0.28
N PHE A 55 13.94 -11.14 -0.30
CA PHE A 55 12.87 -12.11 -0.02
C PHE A 55 12.22 -12.62 -1.32
N PRO A 56 12.87 -13.52 -2.07
CA PRO A 56 12.38 -13.97 -3.38
C PRO A 56 10.98 -14.59 -3.37
N VAL A 57 10.57 -15.22 -2.26
CA VAL A 57 9.23 -15.79 -2.06
C VAL A 57 8.10 -14.73 -1.94
N MET A 58 8.46 -13.45 -1.90
CA MET A 58 7.53 -12.32 -1.92
C MET A 58 7.28 -11.78 -3.33
N CYS A 59 8.00 -12.28 -4.35
CA CYS A 59 7.77 -11.90 -5.74
C CYS A 59 6.29 -12.06 -6.11
N GLY A 60 5.74 -11.05 -6.79
CA GLY A 60 4.32 -10.99 -7.14
C GLY A 60 3.40 -10.42 -6.05
N ARG A 61 3.91 -10.12 -4.84
CA ARG A 61 3.18 -9.38 -3.78
C ARG A 61 3.70 -7.96 -3.56
N ILE A 62 4.79 -7.58 -4.23
CA ILE A 62 5.44 -6.27 -4.07
C ILE A 62 5.25 -5.45 -5.33
N PHE A 63 4.70 -4.24 -5.17
CA PHE A 63 4.42 -3.33 -6.29
C PHE A 63 4.78 -1.90 -5.91
N PRO A 64 5.31 -1.08 -6.84
CA PRO A 64 5.38 0.36 -6.62
C PRO A 64 3.97 0.93 -6.52
N VAL A 65 3.76 1.92 -5.66
CA VAL A 65 2.48 2.61 -5.48
C VAL A 65 1.97 3.15 -6.82
N ARG A 66 2.86 3.77 -7.59
CA ARG A 66 2.62 4.27 -8.96
C ARG A 66 3.13 3.31 -10.05
N GLY A 67 3.03 2.01 -9.79
CA GLY A 67 3.44 1.01 -10.77
C GLY A 67 2.59 0.98 -12.05
N PHE A 68 1.38 1.55 -12.03
CA PHE A 68 0.46 1.55 -13.18
C PHE A 68 0.86 2.54 -14.29
N ASP A 69 1.55 3.63 -13.93
CA ASP A 69 2.07 4.63 -14.87
C ASP A 69 3.61 4.64 -14.90
N HIS A 70 4.24 3.66 -14.26
CA HIS A 70 5.69 3.43 -14.24
C HIS A 70 6.46 4.60 -13.62
N MET A 71 5.82 5.38 -12.74
CA MET A 71 6.46 6.47 -12.03
C MET A 71 6.87 6.06 -10.62
N ASP A 72 7.97 6.65 -10.17
CA ASP A 72 8.41 6.59 -8.79
C ASP A 72 7.85 7.79 -8.00
N ILE A 73 7.74 7.63 -6.69
CA ILE A 73 7.43 8.73 -5.77
C ILE A 73 8.76 9.20 -5.17
N ASP A 74 9.11 10.44 -5.48
CA ASP A 74 10.34 11.05 -4.99
C ASP A 74 10.32 11.24 -3.48
N ASP A 75 11.48 11.01 -2.85
CA ASP A 75 11.67 11.18 -1.42
C ASP A 75 11.89 12.68 -1.10
N PRO A 76 10.99 13.33 -0.34
CA PRO A 76 11.09 14.76 -0.03
C PRO A 76 12.05 15.06 1.14
N MET A 77 12.71 14.06 1.72
CA MET A 77 13.55 14.24 2.90
C MET A 77 14.63 15.32 2.70
N GLY A 78 14.68 16.27 3.63
CA GLY A 78 15.61 17.41 3.59
C GLY A 78 15.18 18.56 2.66
N LEU A 79 14.03 18.44 1.98
CA LEU A 79 13.51 19.46 1.08
C LEU A 79 12.43 20.33 1.74
N SER A 80 11.94 21.31 0.98
CA SER A 80 10.91 22.27 1.40
C SER A 80 9.56 21.61 1.68
N LEU A 81 8.69 22.34 2.39
CA LEU A 81 7.31 21.91 2.62
C LEU A 81 6.53 21.71 1.30
N SER A 82 6.84 22.47 0.25
CA SER A 82 6.25 22.28 -1.09
C SER A 82 6.62 20.94 -1.71
N ALA A 83 7.87 20.46 -1.54
CA ALA A 83 8.27 19.12 -1.99
C ALA A 83 7.50 18.02 -1.25
N PHE A 84 7.28 18.17 0.06
CA PHE A 84 6.42 17.26 0.83
C PHE A 84 4.97 17.24 0.33
N ARG A 85 4.41 18.41 -0.07
CA ARG A 85 3.06 18.46 -0.67
C ARG A 85 3.00 17.75 -2.02
N GLN A 86 4.00 17.93 -2.88
CA GLN A 86 4.08 17.22 -4.16
C GLN A 86 4.22 15.69 -3.95
N CYS A 87 5.02 15.26 -2.97
CA CYS A 87 5.11 13.86 -2.58
C CYS A 87 3.74 13.31 -2.13
N ARG A 88 3.03 14.06 -1.26
CA ARG A 88 1.66 13.72 -0.83
C ARG A 88 0.70 13.61 -2.02
N GLU A 89 0.71 14.55 -2.95
CA GLU A 89 -0.15 14.52 -4.13
C GLU A 89 0.15 13.30 -5.01
N SER A 90 1.42 12.99 -5.25
CA SER A 90 1.83 11.78 -5.98
C SER A 90 1.38 10.49 -5.27
N LEU A 91 1.49 10.45 -3.94
CA LEU A 91 0.97 9.38 -3.10
C LEU A 91 -0.55 9.23 -3.23
N THR A 92 -1.30 10.33 -3.17
CA THR A 92 -2.77 10.33 -3.28
C THR A 92 -3.22 9.68 -4.58
N VAL A 93 -2.65 10.09 -5.73
CA VAL A 93 -2.97 9.48 -7.04
C VAL A 93 -2.77 7.96 -7.02
N GLY A 94 -1.67 7.51 -6.44
CA GLY A 94 -1.38 6.08 -6.36
C GLY A 94 -2.28 5.34 -5.38
N ILE A 95 -2.58 5.92 -4.22
CA ILE A 95 -3.48 5.33 -3.23
C ILE A 95 -4.90 5.18 -3.82
N ASP A 96 -5.41 6.19 -4.52
CA ASP A 96 -6.74 6.15 -5.14
C ASP A 96 -6.85 4.98 -6.13
N TYR A 97 -5.81 4.77 -6.95
CA TYR A 97 -5.73 3.62 -7.85
C TYR A 97 -5.82 2.27 -7.09
N TRP A 98 -5.09 2.14 -5.98
CA TRP A 98 -5.10 0.90 -5.19
C TRP A 98 -6.42 0.68 -4.46
N VAL A 99 -7.06 1.73 -3.95
CA VAL A 99 -8.39 1.65 -3.34
C VAL A 99 -9.42 1.15 -4.35
N GLU A 100 -9.45 1.72 -5.55
CA GLU A 100 -10.36 1.27 -6.62
C GLU A 100 -10.07 -0.19 -7.01
N ARG A 101 -8.80 -0.53 -7.19
CA ARG A 101 -8.37 -1.87 -7.59
C ARG A 101 -8.74 -2.92 -6.54
N LEU A 102 -8.51 -2.63 -5.25
CA LEU A 102 -8.87 -3.53 -4.14
C LEU A 102 -10.38 -3.65 -3.97
N GLY A 103 -11.14 -2.57 -4.20
CA GLY A 103 -12.60 -2.59 -4.20
C GLY A 103 -13.19 -3.60 -5.21
N LYS A 104 -12.61 -3.68 -6.42
CA LYS A 104 -13.04 -4.64 -7.46
C LYS A 104 -12.85 -6.11 -7.06
N PHE A 105 -11.84 -6.42 -6.23
CA PHE A 105 -11.65 -7.79 -5.73
C PHE A 105 -12.69 -8.16 -4.67
N ASN A 106 -13.13 -7.20 -3.87
CA ASN A 106 -14.07 -7.46 -2.78
C ASN A 106 -15.49 -7.77 -3.32
N VAL A 107 -15.90 -7.12 -4.42
CA VAL A 107 -17.21 -7.36 -5.05
C VAL A 107 -17.29 -8.75 -5.71
N ARG A 108 -16.23 -9.22 -6.38
CA ARG A 108 -16.21 -10.52 -7.08
C ARG A 108 -16.29 -11.74 -6.16
N SER A 109 -15.99 -11.57 -4.88
CA SER A 109 -16.10 -12.64 -3.87
C SER A 109 -17.52 -12.77 -3.31
N ALA A 110 -18.29 -11.67 -3.32
CA ALA A 110 -19.68 -11.67 -2.89
C ALA A 110 -20.62 -12.39 -3.89
N ASP A 111 -20.37 -12.26 -5.19
CA ASP A 111 -21.18 -12.92 -6.22
C ASP A 111 -21.02 -14.46 -6.25
N ARG A 112 -19.84 -14.99 -5.88
CA ARG A 112 -19.62 -16.45 -5.85
C ARG A 112 -20.39 -17.19 -4.75
N HIS A 113 -20.86 -16.49 -3.70
CA HIS A 113 -21.63 -17.12 -2.62
C HIS A 113 -23.13 -17.25 -2.89
N ARG A 114 -23.63 -16.67 -4.00
CA ARG A 114 -25.06 -16.74 -4.34
C ARG A 114 -25.41 -17.94 -5.22
N ASP A 115 -24.44 -18.48 -5.96
CA ASP A 115 -24.69 -19.59 -6.89
C ASP A 115 -24.66 -20.98 -6.22
N ASP A 116 -23.93 -21.16 -5.11
CA ASP A 116 -23.87 -22.46 -4.40
C ASP A 116 -25.13 -22.77 -3.57
N ALA A 117 -25.94 -21.75 -3.24
CA ALA A 117 -27.17 -21.94 -2.45
C ALA A 117 -28.36 -22.46 -3.27
N ALA A 118 -28.24 -22.56 -4.60
CA ALA A 118 -29.34 -22.98 -5.49
C ALA A 118 -29.38 -24.50 -5.77
N HIS A 119 -28.37 -25.28 -5.35
CA HIS A 119 -28.26 -26.70 -5.74
C HIS A 119 -28.64 -27.73 -4.66
N VAL A 120 -29.04 -27.31 -3.46
CA VAL A 120 -29.37 -28.23 -2.34
C VAL A 120 -30.83 -28.15 -1.91
N LYS A 121 -31.76 -28.20 -2.87
CA LYS A 121 -33.17 -28.51 -2.59
C LYS A 121 -33.67 -29.56 -3.58
N GLY A 122 -33.41 -30.82 -3.27
CA GLY A 122 -33.97 -31.89 -4.08
C GLY A 122 -33.52 -33.30 -3.77
N VAL A 123 -33.49 -33.74 -2.50
CA VAL A 123 -33.66 -35.16 -2.16
C VAL A 123 -34.30 -35.27 -0.78
N ALA A 124 -35.61 -35.51 -0.76
CA ALA A 124 -36.33 -36.04 0.39
C ALA A 124 -37.38 -37.02 -0.14
N GLN A 125 -37.03 -38.30 -0.14
CA GLN A 125 -37.94 -39.45 -0.02
C GLN A 125 -37.25 -40.51 0.81
#